data_AF-A0A1V4SI07-F1
#
_entry.id   AF-A0A1V4SI07-F1
#
_cell.length_a   1.000
_cell.length_b   1.000
_cell.length_c   1.000
_cell.angle_alpha   90.00
_cell.angle_beta   90.00
_cell.angle_gamma   90.00
#
_symmetry.space_group_name_H-M   'P 1'
#
loop_
_entity.id
_entity.type
_entity.pdbx_description
1 polymer ?
#
loop_
_entity_poly.entity_id
_entity_poly.type
_entity_poly.pdbx_seq_one_letter_code
_entity_poly.pdbx_strand_id
1 'polypeptide(L)'
;MEDNYKHPADERKVKFKSNTVSSKKETRVWTLLITVVTFFISILMSFFSNETIRYASTVVSFLIVFGIIIISILFDLIGTAATAADEAPFHSMASRKLYGAKQAIRLIRNADKVSNFCNDVVGDICGVISGTAGAYIVYKFSGEGSQVENSIFGLSITAMVASLTVGGKALGKSVALQNSNYIIYKVAVVTHFLFGRFKFVKTKKRWHNKKNKINKKKNS
;
A
#
# COMPACT_ATOMS: atom_id res chain seq x y z
N MET A 1 -15.35 46.12 6.04
CA MET A 1 -15.36 46.39 4.59
C MET A 1 -14.21 45.63 3.98
N GLU A 2 -14.38 44.35 3.67
CA GLU A 2 -13.34 43.54 3.00
C GLU A 2 -14.01 42.51 2.10
N ASP A 3 -14.53 42.96 0.96
CA ASP A 3 -14.89 42.07 -0.15
C ASP A 3 -14.34 42.68 -1.44
N ASN A 4 -13.08 42.39 -1.73
CA ASN A 4 -12.40 42.80 -2.96
C ASN A 4 -11.75 41.58 -3.64
N TYR A 5 -12.50 40.47 -3.71
CA TYR A 5 -12.16 39.40 -4.62
C TYR A 5 -12.59 39.83 -6.02
N LYS A 6 -11.62 40.17 -6.88
CA LYS A 6 -11.84 40.37 -8.30
C LYS A 6 -12.33 39.04 -8.90
N HIS A 7 -13.64 38.92 -9.09
CA HIS A 7 -14.17 37.92 -10.03
C HIS A 7 -13.51 38.18 -11.40
N PRO A 8 -12.93 37.17 -12.05
CA PRO A 8 -12.31 37.36 -13.35
C PRO A 8 -13.38 37.85 -14.33
N ALA A 9 -13.25 39.11 -14.77
CA ALA A 9 -14.16 39.80 -15.70
C ALA A 9 -14.02 39.30 -17.14
N ASP A 10 -13.67 38.04 -17.33
CA ASP A 10 -13.41 37.43 -18.61
C ASP A 10 -13.57 35.92 -18.43
N GLU A 11 -14.45 35.30 -19.22
CA GLU A 11 -14.76 33.86 -19.23
C GLU A 11 -13.57 33.00 -19.70
N ARG A 12 -12.33 33.40 -19.40
CA ARG A 12 -11.14 32.56 -19.53
C ARG A 12 -11.24 31.44 -18.50
N LYS A 13 -11.96 30.38 -18.88
CA LYS A 13 -11.97 29.08 -18.21
C LYS A 13 -10.55 28.76 -17.78
N VAL A 14 -10.33 28.73 -16.47
CA VAL A 14 -9.04 28.34 -15.89
C VAL A 14 -8.75 26.93 -16.41
N LYS A 15 -7.83 26.83 -17.37
CA LYS A 15 -7.48 25.56 -17.99
C LYS A 15 -6.62 24.78 -17.01
N PHE A 16 -7.25 23.92 -16.20
CA PHE A 16 -6.54 22.91 -15.45
C PHE A 16 -5.82 21.99 -16.43
N LYS A 17 -4.50 21.93 -16.34
CA LYS A 17 -3.67 21.04 -17.15
C LYS A 17 -4.05 19.59 -16.78
N SER A 18 -4.77 18.90 -17.65
CA SER A 18 -5.02 17.47 -17.47
C SER A 18 -3.69 16.74 -17.59
N ASN A 19 -3.27 16.05 -16.52
CA ASN A 19 -2.10 15.18 -16.58
C ASN A 19 -2.27 14.15 -17.70
N THR A 20 -1.17 13.84 -18.40
CA THR A 20 -1.12 12.80 -19.43
C THR A 20 -1.36 11.43 -18.78
N VAL A 21 -2.63 11.09 -18.60
CA VAL A 21 -3.07 9.75 -18.18
C VAL A 21 -2.52 8.76 -19.20
N SER A 22 -1.80 7.76 -18.71
CA SER A 22 -1.34 6.60 -19.49
C SER A 22 -2.47 6.10 -20.42
N SER A 23 -2.09 5.61 -21.61
CA SER A 23 -3.03 5.18 -22.67
C SER A 23 -4.24 4.45 -22.09
N LYS A 24 -5.47 4.84 -22.50
CA LYS A 24 -6.75 4.24 -22.06
C LYS A 24 -6.78 2.70 -22.14
N LYS A 25 -5.90 2.08 -22.93
CA LYS A 25 -5.75 0.62 -23.02
C LYS A 25 -4.84 0.05 -21.92
N GLU A 26 -3.73 0.71 -21.59
CA GLU A 26 -2.82 0.29 -20.51
C GLU A 26 -3.53 0.38 -19.15
N THR A 27 -4.26 1.47 -18.89
CA THR A 27 -5.02 1.63 -17.63
C THR A 27 -6.09 0.55 -17.50
N ARG A 28 -6.87 0.25 -18.56
CA ARG A 28 -7.91 -0.79 -18.51
C ARG A 28 -7.35 -2.19 -18.27
N VAL A 29 -6.27 -2.57 -18.97
CA VAL A 29 -5.62 -3.88 -18.75
C VAL A 29 -5.06 -3.97 -17.34
N TRP A 30 -4.48 -2.89 -16.82
CA TRP A 30 -3.93 -2.85 -15.48
C TRP A 30 -5.03 -2.93 -14.40
N THR A 31 -6.14 -2.20 -14.56
CA THR A 31 -7.31 -2.29 -13.67
C THR A 31 -7.92 -3.71 -13.69
N LEU A 32 -8.08 -4.32 -14.88
CA LEU A 32 -8.63 -5.67 -14.98
C LEU A 32 -7.69 -6.69 -14.33
N LEU A 33 -6.38 -6.56 -14.56
CA LEU A 33 -5.37 -7.40 -13.92
C LEU A 33 -5.40 -7.25 -12.40
N ILE A 34 -5.49 -6.02 -11.88
CA ILE A 34 -5.49 -5.82 -10.44
C ILE A 34 -6.74 -6.39 -9.81
N THR A 35 -7.93 -6.22 -10.41
CA THR A 35 -9.17 -6.84 -9.92
C THR A 35 -9.07 -8.37 -9.85
N VAL A 36 -8.55 -9.01 -10.90
CA VAL A 36 -8.41 -10.48 -10.95
C VAL A 36 -7.40 -10.96 -9.92
N VAL A 37 -6.24 -10.31 -9.82
CA VAL A 37 -5.20 -10.68 -8.85
C VAL A 37 -5.70 -10.47 -7.42
N THR A 38 -6.35 -9.35 -7.14
CA THR A 38 -6.99 -9.07 -5.84
C THR A 38 -7.98 -10.16 -5.49
N PHE A 39 -8.86 -10.55 -6.41
CA PHE A 39 -9.86 -11.59 -6.15
C PHE A 39 -9.22 -12.92 -5.70
N PHE A 40 -8.21 -13.41 -6.42
CA PHE A 40 -7.52 -14.65 -6.03
C PHE A 40 -6.75 -14.52 -4.72
N ILE A 41 -6.09 -13.38 -4.48
CA ILE A 41 -5.40 -13.12 -3.21
C ILE A 41 -6.40 -13.08 -2.05
N SER A 42 -7.56 -12.43 -2.23
CA SER A 42 -8.62 -12.39 -1.23
C SER A 42 -9.08 -13.79 -0.84
N ILE A 43 -9.34 -14.67 -1.81
CA ILE A 43 -9.77 -16.05 -1.52
C ILE A 43 -8.73 -16.78 -0.68
N LEU A 44 -7.47 -16.75 -1.10
CA LEU A 44 -6.38 -17.41 -0.38
C LEU A 44 -6.25 -16.86 1.04
N MET A 45 -6.23 -15.53 1.18
CA MET A 45 -6.01 -14.88 2.47
C MET A 45 -7.20 -15.07 3.41
N SER A 46 -8.43 -15.00 2.90
CA SER A 46 -9.64 -15.30 3.67
C SER A 46 -9.65 -16.75 4.15
N PHE A 47 -9.20 -17.71 3.34
CA PHE A 47 -9.09 -19.11 3.76
C PHE A 47 -8.10 -19.25 4.93
N PHE A 48 -6.88 -18.72 4.80
CA PHE A 48 -5.88 -18.75 5.87
C PHE A 48 -6.35 -18.04 7.15
N SER A 49 -6.99 -16.89 7.01
CA SER A 49 -7.47 -16.12 8.16
C SER A 49 -8.57 -16.86 8.91
N ASN A 50 -9.56 -17.42 8.20
CA ASN A 50 -10.65 -18.16 8.82
C ASN A 50 -10.15 -19.41 9.56
N GLU A 51 -9.24 -20.18 8.95
CA GLU A 51 -8.66 -21.34 9.62
C GLU A 51 -7.88 -20.92 10.88
N THR A 52 -7.08 -19.85 10.81
CA THR A 52 -6.32 -19.36 11.96
C THR A 52 -7.23 -18.90 13.11
N ILE A 53 -8.31 -18.16 12.80
CA ILE A 53 -9.25 -17.63 13.79
C ILE A 53 -10.12 -18.75 14.38
N ARG A 54 -10.47 -19.77 13.59
CA ARG A 54 -11.33 -20.88 14.03
C ARG A 54 -10.76 -21.61 15.24
N TYR A 55 -9.45 -21.85 15.24
CA TYR A 55 -8.71 -22.53 16.31
C TYR A 55 -8.20 -21.57 17.41
N ALA A 56 -8.32 -20.25 17.21
CA ALA A 56 -7.89 -19.26 18.19
C ALA A 56 -8.93 -19.09 19.31
N SER A 57 -8.45 -18.76 20.52
CA SER A 57 -9.31 -18.30 21.60
C SER A 57 -9.87 -16.91 21.30
N THR A 58 -10.92 -16.49 22.01
CA THR A 58 -11.57 -15.18 21.83
C THR A 58 -10.56 -14.03 21.95
N VAL A 59 -9.67 -14.09 22.95
CA VAL A 59 -8.63 -13.07 23.18
C VAL A 59 -7.61 -13.05 22.04
N VAL A 60 -7.16 -14.22 21.57
CA VAL A 60 -6.20 -14.31 20.46
C VAL A 60 -6.83 -13.83 19.16
N SER A 61 -8.11 -14.12 18.91
CA SER A 61 -8.84 -13.66 17.73
C SER A 61 -8.92 -12.13 17.68
N PHE A 62 -9.15 -11.49 18.82
CA PHE A 62 -9.16 -10.04 18.93
C PHE A 62 -7.77 -9.42 18.63
N LEU A 63 -6.70 -10.05 19.15
CA LEU A 63 -5.33 -9.64 18.83
C LEU A 63 -5.00 -9.80 17.34
N ILE A 64 -5.49 -10.86 16.69
CA ILE A 64 -5.33 -11.07 15.25
C ILE A 64 -6.02 -9.94 14.48
N VAL A 65 -7.26 -9.59 14.80
CA VAL A 65 -8.00 -8.47 14.18
C VAL A 65 -7.23 -7.16 14.33
N PHE A 66 -6.74 -6.87 15.54
CA PHE A 66 -5.93 -5.67 15.80
C PHE A 66 -4.63 -5.66 14.98
N GLY A 67 -3.96 -6.81 14.87
CA GLY A 67 -2.79 -6.98 14.01
C GLY A 67 -3.09 -6.69 12.53
N ILE A 68 -4.22 -7.18 12.01
CA ILE A 68 -4.66 -6.91 10.63
C ILE A 68 -4.88 -5.40 10.40
N ILE A 69 -5.49 -4.70 11.37
CA ILE A 69 -5.71 -3.24 11.28
C ILE A 69 -4.37 -2.49 11.24
N ILE A 70 -3.42 -2.84 12.11
CA ILE A 70 -2.09 -2.23 12.10
C ILE A 70 -1.41 -2.44 10.74
N ILE A 71 -1.45 -3.67 10.22
CA ILE A 71 -0.88 -3.99 8.91
C ILE A 71 -1.53 -3.11 7.83
N SER A 72 -2.86 -2.99 7.82
CA SER A 72 -3.59 -2.13 6.88
C SER A 72 -3.11 -0.67 6.93
N ILE A 73 -2.95 -0.11 8.13
CA ILE A 73 -2.48 1.27 8.32
C ILE A 73 -1.02 1.42 7.84
N LEU A 74 -0.15 0.43 8.11
CA LEU A 74 1.23 0.45 7.65
C LEU A 74 1.33 0.43 6.13
N PHE A 75 0.53 -0.40 5.46
CA PHE A 75 0.50 -0.44 3.99
C PHE A 75 -0.05 0.88 3.40
N ASP A 76 -1.10 1.46 3.97
CA ASP A 76 -1.61 2.77 3.55
C ASP A 76 -0.56 3.88 3.72
N LEU A 77 0.18 3.87 4.83
CA LEU A 77 1.30 4.79 5.07
C LEU A 77 2.39 4.64 4.00
N ILE A 78 2.71 3.42 3.56
CA ILE A 78 3.68 3.17 2.49
C ILE A 78 3.18 3.70 1.14
N GLY A 79 1.92 3.43 0.77
CA GLY A 79 1.33 3.91 -0.47
C GLY A 79 1.28 5.43 -0.53
N THR A 80 0.83 6.06 0.55
CA THR A 80 0.78 7.52 0.68
C THR A 80 2.17 8.16 0.67
N ALA A 81 3.16 7.55 1.36
CA ALA A 81 4.54 8.01 1.33
C ALA A 81 5.15 7.88 -0.07
N ALA A 82 4.80 6.85 -0.84
CA ALA A 82 5.30 6.65 -2.21
C ALA A 82 4.84 7.77 -3.14
N THR A 83 3.60 8.23 -2.97
CA THR A 83 3.05 9.37 -3.74
C THR A 83 3.59 10.73 -3.29
N ALA A 84 4.02 10.85 -2.03
CA ALA A 84 4.48 12.12 -1.46
C ALA A 84 6.01 12.28 -1.47
N ALA A 85 6.77 11.25 -1.82
CA ALA A 85 8.22 11.28 -1.84
C ALA A 85 8.76 11.95 -3.12
N ASP A 86 9.85 12.70 -2.99
CA ASP A 86 10.51 13.39 -4.11
C ASP A 86 11.70 12.56 -4.61
N GLU A 87 11.90 12.48 -5.94
CA GLU A 87 13.01 11.72 -6.55
C GLU A 87 14.39 12.38 -6.31
N ALA A 88 14.46 13.71 -6.17
CA ALA A 88 15.71 14.47 -6.07
C ALA A 88 16.67 14.00 -4.96
N PRO A 89 16.23 13.83 -3.69
CA PRO A 89 17.11 13.32 -2.64
C PRO A 89 17.63 11.90 -2.94
N PHE A 90 16.84 11.07 -3.62
CA PHE A 90 17.25 9.69 -3.93
C PHE A 90 18.26 9.60 -5.08
N HIS A 91 18.25 10.54 -6.02
CA HIS A 91 19.28 10.62 -7.05
C HIS A 91 20.67 10.91 -6.44
N SER A 92 20.73 11.85 -5.50
CA SER A 92 21.95 12.14 -4.73
C SER A 92 22.38 10.95 -3.86
N MET A 93 21.42 10.23 -3.27
CA MET A 93 21.74 9.00 -2.52
C MET A 93 22.27 7.88 -3.44
N ALA A 94 21.74 7.77 -4.66
CA ALA A 94 22.14 6.76 -5.63
C ALA A 94 23.54 7.04 -6.22
N SER A 95 23.94 8.32 -6.38
CA SER A 95 25.29 8.68 -6.81
C SER A 95 26.34 8.30 -5.75
N ARG A 96 25.99 8.46 -4.47
CA ARG A 96 26.76 7.99 -3.31
C ARG A 96 26.69 6.47 -3.08
N LYS A 97 26.01 5.72 -3.97
CA LYS A 97 25.82 4.26 -3.91
C LYS A 97 25.20 3.76 -2.60
N LEU A 98 24.31 4.55 -1.99
CA LEU A 98 23.58 4.11 -0.81
C LEU A 98 22.68 2.90 -1.11
N TYR A 99 22.61 1.99 -0.15
CA TYR A 99 21.82 0.76 -0.26
C TYR A 99 20.34 1.08 -0.39
N GLY A 100 19.61 0.39 -1.27
CA GLY A 100 18.18 0.64 -1.48
C GLY A 100 17.83 1.90 -2.30
N ALA A 101 18.74 2.84 -2.54
CA ALA A 101 18.45 4.11 -3.24
C ALA A 101 17.86 3.91 -4.66
N LYS A 102 18.39 2.94 -5.43
CA LYS A 102 17.83 2.60 -6.75
C LYS A 102 16.44 1.98 -6.69
N GLN A 103 16.12 1.29 -5.59
CA GLN A 103 14.81 0.69 -5.40
C GLN A 103 13.79 1.75 -4.97
N ALA A 104 14.20 2.72 -4.15
CA ALA A 104 13.37 3.87 -3.80
C ALA A 104 12.94 4.67 -5.04
N ILE A 105 13.89 5.00 -5.94
CA ILE A 105 13.58 5.69 -7.20
C ILE A 105 12.54 4.90 -8.04
N ARG A 106 12.64 3.56 -8.06
CA ARG A 106 11.66 2.73 -8.77
C ARG A 106 10.28 2.75 -8.12
N LEU A 107 10.21 2.77 -6.78
CA LEU A 107 8.94 2.87 -6.06
C LEU A 107 8.26 4.21 -6.35
N ILE A 108 9.02 5.32 -6.33
CA ILE A 108 8.51 6.68 -6.60
C ILE A 108 8.04 6.81 -8.06
N ARG A 109 8.83 6.31 -9.03
CA ARG A 109 8.42 6.29 -10.44
C ARG A 109 7.16 5.50 -10.74
N ASN A 110 6.85 4.52 -9.89
CA ASN A 110 5.67 3.67 -9.99
C ASN A 110 4.65 3.98 -8.88
N ALA A 111 4.71 5.17 -8.28
CA ALA A 111 3.93 5.53 -7.10
C ALA A 111 2.42 5.32 -7.29
N ASP A 112 1.86 5.67 -8.44
CA ASP A 112 0.43 5.45 -8.72
C ASP A 112 0.03 3.97 -8.58
N LYS A 113 0.83 3.07 -9.17
CA LYS A 113 0.58 1.62 -9.12
C LYS A 113 0.80 1.06 -7.71
N VAL A 114 1.82 1.55 -7.00
CA VAL A 114 2.14 1.12 -5.63
C VAL A 114 1.06 1.60 -4.65
N SER A 115 0.65 2.86 -4.76
CA SER A 115 -0.36 3.48 -3.90
C SER A 115 -1.71 2.82 -4.08
N ASN A 116 -2.17 2.62 -5.31
CA ASN A 116 -3.43 1.93 -5.57
C ASN A 116 -3.39 0.45 -5.13
N PHE A 117 -2.22 -0.21 -5.16
CA PHE A 117 -2.11 -1.56 -4.60
C PHE A 117 -2.13 -1.54 -3.07
N CYS A 118 -1.31 -0.71 -2.43
CA CYS A 118 -1.20 -0.68 -0.97
C CYS A 118 -2.46 -0.11 -0.29
N ASN A 119 -3.04 0.95 -0.86
CA ASN A 119 -4.16 1.66 -0.27
C ASN A 119 -5.49 0.95 -0.56
N ASP A 120 -5.72 0.58 -1.83
CA ASP A 120 -7.01 0.03 -2.25
C ASP A 120 -7.01 -1.50 -2.11
N VAL A 121 -6.10 -2.21 -2.79
CA VAL A 121 -6.11 -3.68 -2.76
C VAL A 121 -5.84 -4.24 -1.37
N VAL A 122 -4.72 -3.87 -0.76
CA VAL A 122 -4.36 -4.40 0.57
C VAL A 122 -5.30 -3.82 1.63
N GLY A 123 -5.66 -2.54 1.52
CA GLY A 123 -6.61 -1.90 2.42
C GLY A 123 -7.97 -2.58 2.44
N ASP A 124 -8.58 -2.81 1.28
CA ASP A 124 -9.89 -3.43 1.14
C ASP A 124 -9.87 -4.89 1.61
N ILE A 125 -8.84 -5.66 1.24
CA ILE A 125 -8.67 -7.04 1.70
C ILE A 125 -8.57 -7.09 3.23
N CYS A 126 -7.71 -6.27 3.84
CA CYS A 126 -7.58 -6.23 5.29
C CYS A 126 -8.88 -5.75 5.97
N GLY A 127 -9.62 -4.82 5.34
CA GLY A 127 -10.92 -4.37 5.82
C GLY A 127 -11.95 -5.50 5.82
N VAL A 128 -12.09 -6.23 4.72
CA VAL A 128 -13.02 -7.38 4.60
C VAL A 128 -12.63 -8.49 5.57
N ILE A 129 -11.34 -8.82 5.67
CA ILE A 129 -10.87 -9.88 6.58
C ILE A 129 -11.05 -9.48 8.04
N SER A 130 -10.70 -8.25 8.43
CA SER A 130 -10.89 -7.80 9.81
C SER A 130 -12.37 -7.71 10.20
N GLY A 131 -13.25 -7.29 9.28
CA GLY A 131 -14.70 -7.27 9.50
C GLY A 131 -15.30 -8.67 9.63
N THR A 132 -14.95 -9.60 8.74
CA THR A 132 -15.40 -11.00 8.81
C THR A 132 -14.87 -11.70 10.06
N ALA A 133 -13.62 -11.46 10.43
CA ALA A 133 -13.03 -11.92 11.69
C ALA A 133 -13.77 -11.35 12.92
N GLY A 134 -14.08 -10.05 12.91
CA GLY A 134 -14.87 -9.41 13.95
C GLY A 134 -16.26 -10.03 14.09
N ALA A 135 -16.96 -10.27 12.98
CA ALA A 135 -18.25 -10.95 12.97
C ALA A 135 -18.16 -12.39 13.53
N TYR A 136 -17.09 -13.11 13.21
CA TYR A 136 -16.86 -14.45 13.74
C TYR A 136 -16.63 -14.47 15.26
N ILE A 137 -15.93 -13.46 15.80
CA ILE A 137 -15.75 -13.28 17.25
C ILE A 137 -17.11 -13.07 17.93
N VAL A 138 -17.95 -12.22 17.35
CA VAL A 138 -19.31 -11.95 17.86
C VAL A 138 -20.16 -13.22 17.81
N TYR A 139 -20.07 -13.99 16.72
CA TYR A 139 -20.79 -15.26 16.59
C TYR A 139 -20.37 -16.28 17.66
N LYS A 140 -19.07 -16.42 17.95
CA LYS A 140 -18.57 -17.28 19.03
C LYS A 140 -19.09 -16.86 20.41
N PHE A 141 -19.23 -15.55 20.64
CA PHE A 141 -19.69 -15.00 21.91
C PHE A 141 -21.23 -15.04 22.08
N SER A 142 -21.96 -15.13 20.97
CA SER A 142 -23.43 -15.06 20.97
C SER A 142 -24.15 -16.26 21.60
N GLY A 143 -23.41 -17.31 21.99
CA GLY A 143 -23.98 -18.50 22.63
C GLY A 143 -24.26 -18.36 24.13
N GLU A 144 -23.74 -17.32 24.80
CA GLU A 144 -23.73 -17.24 26.27
C GLU A 144 -24.65 -16.13 26.85
N GLY A 145 -25.21 -15.23 26.03
CA GLY A 145 -25.97 -14.05 26.49
C GLY A 145 -27.32 -13.85 25.80
N SER A 146 -28.07 -12.82 26.25
CA SER A 146 -29.34 -12.42 25.62
C SER A 146 -29.09 -11.80 24.23
N GLN A 147 -30.09 -11.88 23.34
CA GLN A 147 -29.97 -11.35 21.97
C GLN A 147 -29.64 -9.85 21.92
N VAL A 148 -30.07 -9.09 22.93
CA VAL A 148 -29.79 -7.65 23.06
C VAL A 148 -28.32 -7.42 23.44
N GLU A 149 -27.79 -8.16 24.41
CA GLU A 149 -26.39 -8.06 24.83
C GLU A 149 -25.43 -8.42 23.70
N ASN A 150 -25.73 -9.49 22.95
CA ASN A 150 -24.93 -9.92 21.80
C ASN A 150 -24.91 -8.87 20.68
N SER A 151 -26.04 -8.20 20.46
CA SER A 151 -26.14 -7.13 19.47
C SER A 151 -25.32 -5.91 19.89
N ILE A 152 -25.44 -5.47 21.15
CA ILE A 152 -24.65 -4.34 21.67
C ILE A 152 -23.15 -4.65 21.61
N PHE A 153 -22.75 -5.87 21.96
CA PHE A 153 -21.37 -6.34 21.85
C PHE A 153 -20.87 -6.36 20.40
N GLY A 154 -21.68 -6.84 19.46
CA GLY A 154 -21.32 -6.85 18.05
C GLY A 154 -21.17 -5.45 17.45
N LEU A 155 -22.06 -4.53 17.81
CA LEU A 155 -21.95 -3.13 17.43
C LEU A 155 -20.71 -2.47 18.02
N SER A 156 -20.38 -2.74 19.28
CA SER A 156 -19.21 -2.14 19.93
C SER A 156 -17.91 -2.60 19.28
N ILE A 157 -17.76 -3.90 18.97
CA ILE A 157 -16.60 -4.41 18.23
C ILE A 157 -16.51 -3.77 16.85
N THR A 158 -17.61 -3.74 16.10
CA THR A 158 -17.62 -3.19 14.74
C THR A 158 -17.28 -1.70 14.73
N ALA A 159 -17.86 -0.93 15.65
CA ALA A 159 -17.57 0.49 15.81
C ALA A 159 -16.11 0.74 16.23
N MET A 160 -15.56 -0.09 17.12
CA MET A 160 -14.17 0.01 17.54
C MET A 160 -13.19 -0.30 16.40
N VAL A 161 -13.45 -1.36 15.62
CA VAL A 161 -12.66 -1.70 14.43
C VAL A 161 -12.72 -0.56 13.39
N ALA A 162 -13.92 -0.03 13.13
CA ALA A 162 -14.10 1.05 12.16
C ALA A 162 -13.38 2.34 12.59
N SER A 163 -13.60 2.80 13.82
CA SER A 163 -12.97 4.01 14.37
C SER A 163 -11.45 3.90 14.41
N LEU A 164 -10.91 2.76 14.84
CA LEU A 164 -9.46 2.53 14.87
C LEU A 164 -8.87 2.51 13.46
N THR A 165 -9.55 1.90 12.50
CA THR A 165 -9.08 1.83 11.11
C THR A 165 -9.07 3.22 10.49
N VAL A 166 -10.16 3.98 10.59
CA VAL A 166 -10.27 5.32 10.00
C VAL A 166 -9.33 6.31 10.70
N GLY A 167 -9.31 6.33 12.03
CA GLY A 167 -8.43 7.18 12.83
C GLY A 167 -6.96 6.86 12.62
N GLY A 168 -6.60 5.57 12.60
CA GLY A 168 -5.25 5.11 12.36
C GLY A 168 -4.73 5.49 10.98
N LYS A 169 -5.55 5.34 9.92
CA LYS A 169 -5.19 5.80 8.57
C LYS A 169 -5.01 7.32 8.51
N ALA A 170 -5.87 8.09 9.17
CA ALA A 170 -5.74 9.55 9.21
C ALA A 170 -4.42 10.00 9.87
N LEU A 171 -4.08 9.41 11.02
CA LEU A 171 -2.79 9.66 11.69
C LEU A 171 -1.60 9.23 10.82
N GLY A 172 -1.69 8.03 10.24
CA GLY A 172 -0.66 7.47 9.37
C GLY A 172 -0.36 8.36 8.16
N LYS A 173 -1.39 8.95 7.53
CA LYS A 173 -1.21 9.87 6.40
C LYS A 173 -0.45 11.14 6.79
N SER A 174 -0.75 11.73 7.95
CA SER A 174 -0.01 12.91 8.44
C SER A 174 1.48 12.59 8.60
N VAL A 175 1.79 11.44 9.22
CA VAL A 175 3.17 10.96 9.38
C VAL A 175 3.82 10.66 8.03
N ALA A 176 3.08 10.07 7.10
CA ALA A 176 3.54 9.73 5.76
C ALA A 176 3.93 10.96 4.95
N LEU A 177 3.16 12.04 5.06
CA LEU A 177 3.45 13.30 4.36
C LEU A 177 4.67 14.02 4.93
N GLN A 178 4.82 14.05 6.26
CA GLN A 178 5.95 14.71 6.91
C GLN A 178 7.28 13.96 6.68
N ASN A 179 7.25 12.62 6.65
CA ASN A 179 8.44 11.78 6.60
C ASN A 179 8.51 10.88 5.35
N SER A 180 7.90 11.31 4.24
CA SER A 180 7.71 10.52 3.01
C SER A 180 9.02 9.90 2.50
N ASN A 181 10.06 10.73 2.36
CA ASN A 181 11.38 10.30 1.87
C ASN A 181 12.04 9.27 2.80
N TYR A 182 11.91 9.43 4.12
CA TYR A 182 12.50 8.50 5.08
C TYR A 182 11.78 7.14 5.08
N ILE A 183 10.44 7.17 5.04
CA ILE A 183 9.61 5.97 4.98
C ILE A 183 9.93 5.18 3.70
N ILE A 184 9.96 5.85 2.55
CA ILE A 184 10.27 5.22 1.27
C ILE A 184 11.69 4.68 1.23
N TYR A 185 12.67 5.38 1.82
CA TYR A 185 14.01 4.85 1.96
C TYR A 185 14.02 3.54 2.77
N LYS A 186 13.37 3.50 3.93
CA LYS A 186 13.28 2.27 4.75
C LYS A 186 12.61 1.12 4.00
N VAL A 187 11.46 1.38 3.37
CA VAL A 187 10.74 0.39 2.57
C VAL A 187 11.63 -0.14 1.45
N ALA A 188 12.35 0.74 0.76
CA ALA A 188 13.27 0.36 -0.31
C ALA A 188 14.44 -0.48 0.19
N VAL A 189 14.98 -0.19 1.38
CA VAL A 189 16.04 -0.99 2.03
C VAL A 189 15.53 -2.37 2.40
N VAL A 190 14.37 -2.47 3.07
CA VAL A 190 13.76 -3.77 3.45
C VAL A 190 13.43 -4.60 2.21
N THR A 191 12.81 -3.96 1.20
CA THR A 191 12.51 -4.62 -0.07
C THR A 191 13.78 -5.10 -0.74
N HIS A 192 14.83 -4.27 -0.81
CA HIS A 192 16.10 -4.66 -1.40
C HIS A 192 16.82 -5.75 -0.61
N PHE A 193 16.67 -5.79 0.72
CA PHE A 193 17.21 -6.86 1.57
C PHE A 193 16.50 -8.20 1.31
N LEU A 194 15.16 -8.20 1.31
CA LEU A 194 14.35 -9.38 1.00
C LEU A 194 14.63 -9.89 -0.42
N PHE A 195 14.58 -9.02 -1.43
CA PHE A 195 14.89 -9.40 -2.81
C PHE A 195 16.37 -9.71 -3.02
N GLY A 196 17.28 -9.11 -2.25
CA GLY A 196 18.72 -9.41 -2.25
C GLY A 196 18.98 -10.84 -1.78
N ARG A 197 18.22 -11.30 -0.77
CA ARG A 197 18.23 -12.67 -0.29
C ARG A 197 17.62 -13.65 -1.31
N PHE A 198 16.58 -13.25 -2.04
CA PHE A 198 16.02 -14.01 -3.16
C PHE A 198 16.90 -13.98 -4.45
N LYS A 199 17.80 -13.00 -4.60
CA LYS A 199 18.66 -12.84 -5.78
C LYS A 199 19.89 -13.74 -5.84
N PHE A 200 20.12 -14.56 -4.81
CA PHE A 200 21.13 -15.62 -4.91
C PHE A 200 20.81 -16.64 -6.03
N VAL A 201 19.57 -16.66 -6.54
CA VAL A 201 19.14 -17.55 -7.64
C VAL A 201 19.24 -16.90 -9.04
N LYS A 202 19.49 -15.59 -9.21
CA LYS A 202 19.41 -14.94 -10.54
C LYS A 202 20.49 -13.91 -10.88
N THR A 203 21.72 -14.10 -10.40
CA THR A 203 22.86 -13.25 -10.78
C THR A 203 23.80 -13.95 -11.77
N LYS A 204 23.33 -14.19 -13.00
CA LYS A 204 24.24 -14.53 -14.12
C LYS A 204 23.72 -13.99 -15.47
N LYS A 205 23.43 -12.69 -15.57
CA LYS A 205 23.09 -12.08 -16.87
C LYS A 205 23.48 -10.60 -17.03
N ARG A 206 24.66 -10.22 -16.55
CA ARG A 206 25.24 -8.88 -16.83
C ARG A 206 26.71 -8.85 -17.28
N TRP A 207 27.29 -10.01 -17.61
CA TRP A 207 28.65 -10.09 -18.16
C TRP A 207 28.72 -10.05 -19.69
N HIS A 208 27.59 -10.19 -20.41
CA HIS A 208 27.63 -10.31 -21.87
C HIS A 208 27.70 -8.98 -22.65
N ASN A 209 27.36 -7.84 -22.04
CA ASN A 209 27.28 -6.57 -22.76
C ASN A 209 28.58 -5.74 -22.75
N LYS A 210 29.64 -6.21 -22.08
CA LYS A 210 30.96 -5.55 -22.08
C LYS A 210 31.91 -6.11 -23.15
N LYS A 211 31.70 -7.34 -23.63
CA LYS A 211 32.51 -7.93 -24.72
C LYS A 211 32.21 -7.32 -26.10
N ASN A 212 30.97 -6.91 -26.40
CA ASN A 212 30.64 -6.33 -27.71
C ASN A 212 31.15 -4.90 -27.92
N LYS A 213 31.47 -4.14 -26.86
CA LYS A 213 32.13 -2.82 -27.00
C LYS A 213 33.64 -2.90 -27.17
N ILE A 214 34.28 -4.00 -26.78
CA ILE A 214 35.72 -4.18 -26.94
C ILE A 214 36.05 -4.69 -28.35
N ASN A 215 35.22 -5.57 -28.94
CA ASN A 215 35.44 -6.04 -30.32
C ASN A 215 35.15 -4.98 -31.39
N LYS A 216 34.31 -3.98 -31.12
CA LYS A 216 34.03 -2.91 -32.10
C LYS A 216 35.12 -1.83 -32.16
N LYS A 217 36.06 -1.83 -31.21
CA LYS A 217 37.20 -0.89 -31.16
C LYS A 217 38.52 -1.50 -31.65
N LYS A 218 38.51 -2.78 -32.04
CA LYS A 218 39.64 -3.48 -32.67
C LYS A 218 39.51 -3.60 -34.20
N ASN A 219 38.33 -3.31 -34.76
CA ASN A 219 38.05 -3.37 -36.20
C ASN A 219 37.63 -1.99 -36.76
N SER A 220 38.12 -0.90 -36.18
CA SER A 220 38.00 0.46 -36.67
C SER A 220 39.33 1.17 -36.50
#